data_AF-A0A938Y5U0-F1
#
_entry.id   AF-A0A938Y5U0-F1
#
_cell.length_a   1.000
_cell.length_b   1.000
_cell.length_c   1.000
_cell.angle_alpha   90.00
_cell.angle_beta   90.00
_cell.angle_gamma   90.00
#
_symmetry.space_group_name_H-M   'P 1'
#
loop_
_entity.id
_entity.type
_entity.pdbx_description
1 polymer ?
#
loop_
_entity_poly.entity_id
_entity_poly.type
_entity_poly.pdbx_seq_one_letter_code
_entity_poly.pdbx_strand_id
1 'polypeptide(L)'
;MTEIDAMAGSSPDVVSADARSVLAEVLAAVPADEHGPLVPGPGTTPVPFARALERDWLADQIGLRGQRWGTDDPRTLATLWWYSASVWVQCPSLASLVVAGRALSPRLDEVTMHWLPDSRITGSTCAAVLPGTDQVAALGAALRETFAAVIPVVAELGGGIRERPLWAIASDSLANRLLWIGRAVGDVTGATALAVPLARAIGAPFPVPRYVDVAPDPARPDHDLARFTRRCSCCLLYEAPGADKCTSCPKRTPADRLQRLTAAAATLSPGDG
;
A
#
# COMPACT_ATOMS: atom_id res chain seq x y z
N MET A 1 -4.92 -18.10 -46.89
CA MET A 1 -5.72 -18.67 -45.79
C MET A 1 -4.73 -19.39 -44.90
N THR A 2 -4.24 -18.82 -43.81
CA THR A 2 -4.87 -17.84 -42.92
C THR A 2 -3.77 -16.98 -42.29
N GLU A 3 -3.91 -15.66 -42.40
CA GLU A 3 -3.39 -14.71 -41.42
C GLU A 3 -3.98 -15.08 -40.05
N ILE A 4 -3.14 -15.16 -39.01
CA ILE A 4 -3.38 -14.89 -37.59
C ILE A 4 -2.06 -15.29 -36.90
N ASP A 5 -1.19 -14.30 -36.66
CA ASP A 5 -0.27 -14.24 -35.51
C ASP A 5 0.44 -12.88 -35.49
N ALA A 6 -0.37 -11.83 -35.65
CA ALA A 6 0.01 -10.45 -35.38
C ALA A 6 -0.89 -9.93 -34.25
N MET A 7 -0.73 -10.50 -33.05
CA MET A 7 -1.12 -9.82 -31.80
C MET A 7 0.08 -9.85 -30.86
N ALA A 8 0.73 -8.69 -30.83
CA ALA A 8 1.88 -8.33 -30.02
C ALA A 8 1.80 -8.85 -28.59
N GLY A 9 2.73 -9.75 -28.24
CA GLY A 9 3.22 -9.83 -26.87
C GLY A 9 4.06 -8.59 -26.59
N SER A 10 3.53 -7.64 -25.82
CA SER A 10 4.36 -6.62 -25.20
C SER A 10 5.36 -7.32 -24.28
N SER A 11 6.64 -7.14 -24.55
CA SER A 11 7.72 -7.67 -23.74
C SER A 11 7.55 -7.21 -22.28
N PRO A 12 7.59 -8.11 -21.29
CA PRO A 12 7.92 -7.68 -19.94
C PRO A 12 9.37 -7.13 -19.98
N ASP A 13 9.71 -6.23 -19.07
CA ASP A 13 11.08 -5.78 -18.75
C ASP A 13 11.63 -4.46 -19.32
N VAL A 14 10.83 -3.61 -19.99
CA VAL A 14 11.32 -2.24 -20.29
C VAL A 14 10.68 -1.22 -19.37
N VAL A 15 11.32 -0.99 -18.22
CA VAL A 15 11.08 0.23 -17.42
C VAL A 15 11.40 1.43 -18.31
N SER A 16 10.49 2.38 -18.41
CA SER A 16 10.69 3.58 -19.23
C SER A 16 11.80 4.47 -18.65
N ALA A 17 12.44 5.28 -19.50
CA ALA A 17 13.44 6.25 -19.03
C ALA A 17 12.83 7.25 -18.04
N ASP A 18 11.58 7.68 -18.30
CA ASP A 18 10.84 8.58 -17.43
C ASP A 18 10.55 7.96 -16.06
N ALA A 19 10.15 6.69 -16.02
CA ALA A 19 9.90 5.99 -14.76
C ALA A 19 11.17 5.87 -13.90
N ARG A 20 12.33 5.59 -14.53
CA ARG A 20 13.63 5.63 -13.84
C ARG A 20 13.97 7.01 -13.31
N SER A 21 13.73 8.07 -14.09
CA SER A 21 13.98 9.46 -13.65
C SER A 21 13.11 9.82 -12.45
N VAL A 22 11.81 9.54 -12.51
CA VAL A 22 10.87 9.83 -11.41
C VAL A 22 11.26 9.04 -10.15
N LEU A 23 11.61 7.76 -10.28
CA LEU A 23 12.09 6.98 -9.13
C LEU A 23 13.38 7.58 -8.55
N ALA A 24 14.33 8.01 -9.38
CA ALA A 24 15.56 8.65 -8.91
C ALA A 24 15.28 9.96 -8.15
N GLU A 25 14.33 10.78 -8.61
CA GLU A 25 13.88 11.99 -7.90
C GLU A 25 13.30 11.64 -6.52
N VAL A 26 12.47 10.59 -6.44
CA VAL A 26 11.93 10.11 -5.14
C VAL A 26 13.05 9.65 -4.22
N LEU A 27 13.98 8.82 -4.70
CA LEU A 27 15.08 8.30 -3.88
C LEU A 27 16.05 9.41 -3.42
N ALA A 28 16.20 10.48 -4.20
CA ALA A 28 16.99 11.64 -3.80
C ALA A 28 16.32 12.47 -2.69
N ALA A 29 14.99 12.48 -2.62
CA ALA A 29 14.22 13.20 -1.61
C ALA A 29 13.98 12.42 -0.31
N VAL A 30 14.02 11.08 -0.38
CA VAL A 30 13.74 10.18 0.75
C VAL A 30 15.05 9.76 1.44
N PRO A 31 15.13 9.75 2.78
CA PRO A 31 16.26 9.21 3.53
C PRO A 31 16.61 7.78 3.10
N ALA A 32 17.91 7.45 3.04
CA ALA A 32 18.37 6.18 2.49
C ALA A 32 17.86 4.94 3.25
N ASP A 33 17.64 5.05 4.57
CA ASP A 33 17.06 4.02 5.42
C ASP A 33 15.57 3.78 5.17
N GLU A 34 14.89 4.74 4.54
CA GLU A 34 13.49 4.66 4.12
C GLU A 34 13.33 4.18 2.65
N HIS A 35 14.40 3.85 1.93
CA HIS A 35 14.32 3.41 0.52
C HIS A 35 13.68 2.04 0.32
N GLY A 36 13.66 1.19 1.36
CA GLY A 36 13.26 -0.23 1.28
C GLY A 36 11.96 -0.53 0.51
N PRO A 37 10.87 0.25 0.67
CA PRO A 37 9.63 0.04 -0.09
C PRO A 37 9.74 0.29 -1.60
N LEU A 38 10.75 1.04 -2.04
CA LEU A 38 10.90 1.56 -3.41
C LEU A 38 12.00 0.85 -4.20
N VAL A 39 12.89 0.11 -3.53
CA VAL A 39 14.00 -0.62 -4.17
C VAL A 39 13.96 -2.11 -3.80
N PRO A 40 14.39 -3.01 -4.70
CA PRO A 40 14.48 -4.44 -4.39
C PRO A 40 15.41 -4.69 -3.19
N GLY A 41 14.90 -5.40 -2.19
CA GLY A 41 15.67 -5.78 -1.01
C GLY A 41 16.44 -7.10 -1.21
N PRO A 42 17.39 -7.43 -0.31
CA PRO A 42 18.11 -8.70 -0.36
C PRO A 42 17.16 -9.92 -0.37
N GLY A 43 17.43 -10.87 -1.25
CA GLY A 43 16.65 -12.11 -1.38
C GLY A 43 15.29 -11.97 -2.05
N THR A 44 14.92 -10.76 -2.51
CA THR A 44 13.67 -10.56 -3.25
C THR A 44 13.82 -10.98 -4.71
N THR A 45 12.74 -11.54 -5.27
CA THR A 45 12.60 -11.85 -6.70
C THR A 45 11.51 -10.95 -7.28
N PRO A 46 11.68 -10.40 -8.49
CA PRO A 46 10.65 -9.61 -9.14
C PRO A 46 9.46 -10.49 -9.53
N VAL A 47 8.25 -10.08 -9.15
CA VAL A 47 7.00 -10.75 -9.55
C VAL A 47 6.00 -9.70 -10.05
N PRO A 48 5.50 -9.79 -11.30
CA PRO A 48 4.48 -8.87 -11.79
C PRO A 48 3.22 -8.90 -10.94
N PHE A 49 2.62 -7.74 -10.65
CA PHE A 49 1.40 -7.69 -9.85
C PHE A 49 0.20 -8.32 -10.56
N ALA A 50 0.21 -8.34 -11.90
CA ALA A 50 -0.76 -9.08 -12.72
C ALA A 50 -0.90 -10.57 -12.33
N ARG A 51 0.13 -11.20 -11.75
CA ARG A 51 0.05 -12.58 -11.22
C ARG A 51 -1.03 -12.73 -10.14
N ALA A 52 -1.42 -11.65 -9.45
CA ALA A 52 -2.52 -11.65 -8.48
C ALA A 52 -3.89 -11.98 -9.10
N LEU A 53 -4.03 -11.94 -10.43
CA LEU A 53 -5.23 -12.39 -11.13
C LEU A 53 -5.21 -13.90 -11.43
N GLU A 54 -4.05 -14.55 -11.35
CA GLU A 54 -3.92 -15.99 -11.51
C GLU A 54 -4.35 -16.68 -10.21
N ARG A 55 -5.51 -17.35 -10.25
CA ARG A 55 -6.14 -17.97 -9.08
C ARG A 55 -5.22 -18.96 -8.37
N ASP A 56 -4.58 -19.84 -9.14
CA ASP A 56 -3.71 -20.88 -8.56
C ASP A 56 -2.48 -20.26 -7.90
N TRP A 57 -1.85 -19.28 -8.56
CA TRP A 57 -0.71 -18.56 -8.00
C TRP A 57 -1.10 -17.82 -6.71
N LEU A 58 -2.22 -17.10 -6.70
CA LEU A 58 -2.67 -16.36 -5.52
C LEU A 58 -3.11 -17.30 -4.39
N ALA A 59 -3.72 -18.44 -4.71
CA ALA A 59 -4.05 -19.47 -3.72
C ALA A 59 -2.77 -20.01 -3.05
N ASP A 60 -1.71 -20.28 -3.82
CA ASP A 60 -0.41 -20.69 -3.30
C ASP A 60 0.18 -19.59 -2.38
N GLN A 61 0.08 -18.32 -2.79
CA GLN A 61 0.54 -17.20 -1.96
C GLN A 61 -0.21 -17.12 -0.62
N ILE A 62 -1.52 -17.28 -0.64
CA ILE A 62 -2.35 -17.31 0.57
C ILE A 62 -1.99 -18.53 1.44
N GLY A 63 -1.78 -19.70 0.84
CA GLY A 63 -1.35 -20.91 1.55
C GLY A 63 0.01 -20.78 2.22
N LEU A 64 1.00 -20.17 1.56
CA LEU A 64 2.32 -19.89 2.13
C LEU A 64 2.24 -19.02 3.40
N ARG A 65 1.25 -18.12 3.48
CA ARG A 65 1.02 -17.29 4.67
C ARG A 65 0.59 -18.12 5.88
N GLY A 66 -0.02 -19.28 5.67
CA GLY A 66 -0.44 -20.18 6.74
C GLY A 66 0.73 -20.69 7.58
N GLN A 67 1.87 -20.98 6.95
CA GLN A 67 3.10 -21.40 7.65
C GLN A 67 3.64 -20.29 8.58
N ARG A 68 3.54 -19.03 8.13
CA ARG A 68 4.00 -17.88 8.89
C ARG A 68 3.09 -17.56 10.07
N TRP A 69 1.79 -17.62 9.85
CA TRP A 69 0.80 -17.18 10.84
C TRP A 69 0.26 -18.32 11.72
N GLY A 70 0.58 -19.57 11.40
CA GLY A 70 0.12 -20.73 12.18
C GLY A 70 -1.38 -20.97 12.09
N THR A 71 -2.02 -20.57 11.00
CA THR A 71 -3.46 -20.73 10.76
C THR A 71 -3.72 -21.15 9.32
N ASP A 72 -4.80 -21.87 9.08
CA ASP A 72 -5.31 -22.27 7.78
C ASP A 72 -6.64 -21.55 7.42
N ASP A 73 -7.10 -20.60 8.25
CA ASP A 73 -8.33 -19.86 7.98
C ASP A 73 -8.19 -19.02 6.70
N PRO A 74 -8.90 -19.38 5.60
CA PRO A 74 -8.72 -18.73 4.30
C PRO A 74 -9.08 -17.25 4.37
N ARG A 75 -10.06 -16.88 5.21
CA ARG A 75 -10.47 -15.49 5.39
C ARG A 75 -9.34 -14.65 5.98
N THR A 76 -8.72 -15.11 7.06
CA THR A 76 -7.61 -14.42 7.71
C THR A 76 -6.40 -14.35 6.80
N LEU A 77 -6.01 -15.45 6.16
CA LEU A 77 -4.83 -15.49 5.29
C LEU A 77 -4.99 -14.60 4.04
N ALA A 78 -6.13 -14.66 3.36
CA ALA A 78 -6.42 -13.79 2.20
C ALA A 78 -6.45 -12.31 2.58
N THR A 79 -7.07 -11.99 3.73
CA THR A 79 -7.10 -10.62 4.26
C THR A 79 -5.70 -10.11 4.61
N LEU A 80 -4.85 -10.95 5.21
CA LEU A 80 -3.47 -10.61 5.56
C LEU A 80 -2.56 -10.48 4.35
N TRP A 81 -2.77 -11.32 3.32
CA TRP A 81 -2.09 -11.16 2.05
C TRP A 81 -2.45 -9.83 1.40
N TRP A 82 -3.75 -9.52 1.28
CA TRP A 82 -4.22 -8.27 0.71
C TRP A 82 -3.75 -7.05 1.49
N TYR A 83 -3.82 -7.10 2.82
CA TYR A 83 -3.30 -6.04 3.70
C TYR A 83 -1.82 -5.72 3.42
N SER A 84 -1.01 -6.73 3.12
CA SER A 84 0.39 -6.56 2.75
C SER A 84 0.54 -6.05 1.31
N ALA A 85 -0.15 -6.66 0.35
CA ALA A 85 -0.04 -6.30 -1.06
C ALA A 85 -0.50 -4.87 -1.32
N SER A 86 -1.68 -4.49 -0.82
CA SER A 86 -2.26 -3.15 -0.98
C SER A 86 -1.40 -2.04 -0.39
N VAL A 87 -0.51 -2.35 0.55
CA VAL A 87 0.44 -1.39 1.10
C VAL A 87 1.54 -1.07 0.10
N TRP A 88 2.09 -2.09 -0.56
CA TRP A 88 3.30 -1.94 -1.36
C TRP A 88 3.01 -1.54 -2.80
N VAL A 89 2.00 -2.12 -3.45
CA VAL A 89 1.75 -1.94 -4.90
C VAL A 89 1.37 -0.51 -5.32
N GLN A 90 0.93 0.31 -4.37
CA GLN A 90 0.60 1.72 -4.56
C GLN A 90 1.67 2.66 -3.98
N CYS A 91 2.69 2.13 -3.29
CA CYS A 91 3.70 2.92 -2.59
C CYS A 91 4.51 3.81 -3.55
N PRO A 92 5.06 3.29 -4.68
CA PRO A 92 5.81 4.12 -5.61
C PRO A 92 4.94 5.21 -6.24
N SER A 93 3.69 4.90 -6.58
CA SER A 93 2.75 5.85 -7.18
C SER A 93 2.42 7.03 -6.26
N LEU A 94 2.21 6.76 -4.97
CA LEU A 94 1.94 7.80 -3.99
C LEU A 94 3.21 8.61 -3.66
N ALA A 95 4.36 7.94 -3.55
CA ALA A 95 5.63 8.61 -3.26
C ALA A 95 6.03 9.58 -4.39
N SER A 96 5.95 9.10 -5.63
CA SER A 96 6.26 9.91 -6.83
C SER A 96 5.28 11.05 -7.04
N LEU A 97 3.98 10.85 -6.76
CA LEU A 97 3.02 11.95 -6.78
C LEU A 97 3.39 13.06 -5.79
N VAL A 98 3.77 12.70 -4.56
CA VAL A 98 4.14 13.66 -3.51
C VAL A 98 5.44 14.39 -3.85
N VAL A 99 6.47 13.67 -4.30
CA VAL A 99 7.80 14.25 -4.52
C VAL A 99 7.92 14.96 -5.86
N ALA A 100 7.49 14.31 -6.94
CA ALA A 100 7.75 14.75 -8.31
C ALA A 100 6.53 15.37 -9.00
N GLY A 101 5.36 15.39 -8.33
CA GLY A 101 4.09 15.80 -8.93
C GLY A 101 3.64 14.91 -10.09
N ARG A 102 4.29 13.77 -10.31
CA ARG A 102 4.05 12.80 -11.39
C ARG A 102 3.95 11.41 -10.78
N ALA A 103 2.86 10.71 -11.03
CA ALA A 103 2.62 9.40 -10.43
C ALA A 103 3.20 8.27 -11.30
N LEU A 104 4.06 7.45 -10.71
CA LEU A 104 4.38 6.14 -11.23
C LEU A 104 3.11 5.30 -11.33
N SER A 105 2.96 4.52 -12.39
CA SER A 105 1.72 3.83 -12.68
C SER A 105 1.46 2.62 -11.77
N PRO A 106 0.27 2.52 -11.13
CA PRO A 106 -0.13 1.35 -10.34
C PRO A 106 -0.87 0.28 -11.17
N ARG A 107 -0.84 0.37 -12.51
CA ARG A 107 -1.50 -0.63 -13.37
C ARG A 107 -0.85 -2.01 -13.20
N LEU A 108 -1.67 -3.06 -13.32
CA LEU A 108 -1.26 -4.43 -12.99
C LEU A 108 -0.05 -4.94 -13.76
N ASP A 109 0.05 -4.59 -15.03
CA ASP A 109 1.12 -4.95 -15.96
C ASP A 109 2.37 -4.08 -15.80
N GLU A 110 2.27 -2.94 -15.12
CA GLU A 110 3.36 -1.99 -14.92
C GLU A 110 3.96 -2.06 -13.52
N VAL A 111 3.33 -2.76 -12.57
CA VAL A 111 3.83 -2.94 -11.19
C VAL A 111 4.56 -4.28 -11.04
N THR A 112 5.79 -4.22 -10.52
CA THR A 112 6.57 -5.39 -10.10
C THR A 112 6.75 -5.41 -8.60
N MET A 113 6.29 -6.47 -7.94
CA MET A 113 6.45 -6.68 -6.51
C MET A 113 7.86 -7.17 -6.17
N HIS A 114 8.43 -6.68 -5.06
CA HIS A 114 9.62 -7.24 -4.45
C HIS A 114 9.19 -8.40 -3.54
N TRP A 115 9.19 -9.61 -4.11
CA TRP A 115 8.59 -10.78 -3.50
C TRP A 115 9.63 -11.68 -2.83
N LEU A 116 9.29 -12.25 -1.67
CA LEU A 116 10.08 -13.26 -0.98
C LEU A 116 9.40 -14.64 -1.07
N PRO A 117 10.16 -15.76 -1.04
CA PRO A 117 9.64 -17.12 -1.16
C PRO A 117 8.51 -17.53 -0.21
N ASP A 118 8.35 -16.82 0.91
CA ASP A 118 7.30 -17.04 1.90
C ASP A 118 6.08 -16.12 1.72
N SER A 119 5.85 -15.65 0.49
CA SER A 119 4.74 -14.75 0.10
C SER A 119 4.79 -13.34 0.71
N ARG A 120 5.89 -12.97 1.37
CA ARG A 120 6.08 -11.58 1.77
C ARG A 120 6.33 -10.71 0.54
N ILE A 121 5.76 -9.52 0.58
CA ILE A 121 6.07 -8.43 -0.33
C ILE A 121 6.74 -7.37 0.53
N THR A 122 7.87 -6.85 0.10
CA THR A 122 8.64 -5.84 0.86
C THR A 122 8.62 -4.46 0.23
N GLY A 123 8.11 -4.35 -1.00
CA GLY A 123 8.06 -3.13 -1.79
C GLY A 123 7.61 -3.43 -3.21
N SER A 124 7.67 -2.43 -4.08
CA SER A 124 7.45 -2.61 -5.51
C SER A 124 8.15 -1.54 -6.33
N THR A 125 8.28 -1.79 -7.63
CA THR A 125 8.73 -0.84 -8.65
C THR A 125 7.68 -0.74 -9.76
N CYS A 126 7.70 0.37 -10.50
CA CYS A 126 6.76 0.65 -11.58
C CYS A 126 7.52 0.91 -12.88
N ALA A 127 7.04 0.35 -13.99
CA ALA A 127 7.69 0.46 -15.29
C ALA A 127 7.35 1.76 -16.05
N ALA A 128 6.30 2.48 -15.64
CA ALA A 128 5.79 3.64 -16.36
C ALA A 128 5.36 4.79 -15.43
N VAL A 129 5.18 5.97 -16.02
CA VAL A 129 4.58 7.16 -15.41
C VAL A 129 3.19 7.36 -16.01
N LEU A 130 2.20 7.72 -15.20
CA LEU A 130 0.85 7.99 -15.69
C LEU A 130 0.84 9.21 -16.61
N PRO A 131 0.17 9.14 -17.78
CA PRO A 131 0.07 10.26 -18.69
C PRO A 131 -0.88 11.34 -18.17
N GLY A 132 -0.79 12.54 -18.77
CA GLY A 132 -1.71 13.65 -18.50
C GLY A 132 -1.22 14.62 -17.43
N THR A 133 -1.95 15.72 -17.27
CA THR A 133 -1.58 16.81 -16.34
C THR A 133 -2.28 16.71 -14.99
N ASP A 134 -3.51 16.18 -14.94
CA ASP A 134 -4.22 15.89 -13.68
C ASP A 134 -3.82 14.52 -13.14
N GLN A 135 -2.69 14.51 -12.43
CA GLN A 135 -2.08 13.29 -11.89
C GLN A 135 -2.90 12.67 -10.75
N VAL A 136 -3.71 13.46 -10.03
CA VAL A 136 -4.61 12.93 -8.99
C VAL A 136 -5.76 12.16 -9.62
N ALA A 137 -6.40 12.72 -10.67
CA ALA A 137 -7.46 12.03 -11.39
C ALA A 137 -6.93 10.76 -12.10
N ALA A 138 -5.77 10.86 -12.77
CA ALA A 138 -5.15 9.73 -13.44
C ALA A 138 -4.80 8.60 -12.45
N LEU A 139 -4.19 8.93 -11.31
CA LEU A 139 -3.84 7.95 -10.29
C LEU A 139 -5.08 7.32 -9.67
N GLY A 140 -6.12 8.10 -9.38
CA GLY A 140 -7.37 7.58 -8.85
C GLY A 140 -8.03 6.58 -9.78
N ALA A 141 -8.09 6.88 -11.08
CA ALA A 141 -8.64 5.98 -12.09
C ALA A 141 -7.83 4.67 -12.22
N ALA A 142 -6.50 4.76 -12.26
CA ALA A 142 -5.62 3.59 -12.36
C ALA A 142 -5.70 2.70 -11.10
N LEU A 143 -5.71 3.29 -9.90
CA LEU A 143 -5.90 2.53 -8.66
C LEU A 143 -7.28 1.86 -8.61
N ARG A 144 -8.34 2.55 -9.06
CA ARG A 144 -9.68 1.96 -9.14
C ARG A 144 -9.70 0.72 -10.02
N GLU A 145 -9.12 0.81 -11.21
CA GLU A 145 -9.03 -0.31 -12.16
C GLU A 145 -8.27 -1.49 -11.55
N THR A 146 -7.07 -1.24 -11.03
CA THR A 146 -6.23 -2.26 -10.38
C THR A 146 -6.95 -2.93 -9.20
N PHE A 147 -7.58 -2.15 -8.30
CA PHE A 147 -8.28 -2.71 -7.15
C PHE A 147 -9.55 -3.47 -7.55
N ALA A 148 -10.33 -2.96 -8.51
CA ALA A 148 -11.53 -3.63 -9.00
C ALA A 148 -11.22 -4.96 -9.69
N ALA A 149 -10.02 -5.13 -10.24
CA ALA A 149 -9.57 -6.40 -10.80
C ALA A 149 -9.13 -7.41 -9.73
N VAL A 150 -8.32 -6.98 -8.74
CA VAL A 150 -7.70 -7.89 -7.76
C VAL A 150 -8.63 -8.26 -6.60
N ILE A 151 -9.43 -7.32 -6.10
CA ILE A 151 -10.26 -7.50 -4.91
C ILE A 151 -11.25 -8.68 -5.05
N PRO A 152 -11.94 -8.89 -6.19
CA PRO A 152 -12.82 -10.04 -6.37
C PRO A 152 -12.10 -11.39 -6.25
N VAL A 153 -10.87 -11.50 -6.77
CA VAL A 153 -10.08 -12.74 -6.69
C VAL A 153 -9.69 -13.05 -5.24
N VAL A 154 -9.23 -12.03 -4.51
CA VAL A 154 -8.91 -12.16 -3.07
C VAL A 154 -10.17 -12.53 -2.27
N ALA A 155 -11.30 -11.88 -2.56
CA ALA A 155 -12.57 -12.12 -1.89
C ALA A 155 -13.02 -13.58 -2.03
N GLU A 156 -12.93 -14.13 -3.24
CA GLU A 156 -13.28 -15.51 -3.53
C GLU A 156 -12.37 -16.49 -2.80
N LEU A 157 -11.05 -16.36 -2.95
CA LEU A 157 -10.07 -17.24 -2.31
C LEU A 157 -10.10 -17.16 -0.77
N GLY A 158 -10.56 -16.04 -0.22
CA GLY A 158 -10.80 -15.87 1.21
C GLY A 158 -12.08 -16.53 1.74
N GLY A 159 -12.72 -17.43 0.98
CA GLY A 159 -13.96 -18.09 1.36
C GLY A 159 -15.20 -17.21 1.18
N GLY A 160 -15.22 -16.38 0.14
CA GLY A 160 -16.35 -15.49 -0.15
C GLY A 160 -16.43 -14.26 0.77
N ILE A 161 -15.28 -13.65 1.09
CA ILE A 161 -15.22 -12.39 1.82
C ILE A 161 -16.00 -11.34 1.04
N ARG A 162 -16.81 -10.52 1.71
CA ARG A 162 -17.37 -9.32 1.05
C ARG A 162 -16.21 -8.41 0.60
N GLU A 163 -16.30 -7.87 -0.61
CA GLU A 163 -15.26 -7.00 -1.16
C GLU A 163 -15.05 -5.70 -0.37
N ARG A 164 -16.12 -5.14 0.21
CA ARG A 164 -16.08 -3.82 0.88
C ARG A 164 -15.00 -3.71 1.99
N PRO A 165 -14.80 -4.70 2.87
CA PRO A 165 -13.63 -4.78 3.75
C PRO A 165 -12.27 -4.66 3.04
N LEU A 166 -12.09 -5.27 1.87
CA LEU A 166 -10.84 -5.24 1.11
C LEU A 166 -10.60 -3.84 0.50
N TRP A 167 -11.66 -3.17 0.05
CA TRP A 167 -11.61 -1.75 -0.34
C TRP A 167 -11.21 -0.84 0.83
N ALA A 168 -11.72 -1.10 2.04
CA ALA A 168 -11.31 -0.35 3.24
C ALA A 168 -9.83 -0.56 3.59
N ILE A 169 -9.29 -1.77 3.36
CA ILE A 169 -7.87 -2.07 3.55
C ILE A 169 -6.99 -1.27 2.58
N ALA A 170 -7.39 -1.17 1.30
CA ALA A 170 -6.70 -0.34 0.32
C ALA A 170 -6.72 1.15 0.71
N SER A 171 -7.86 1.66 1.20
CA SER A 171 -7.98 3.02 1.75
C SER A 171 -7.04 3.29 2.93
N ASP A 172 -7.01 2.39 3.91
CA ASP A 172 -6.09 2.53 5.04
C ASP A 172 -4.62 2.46 4.60
N SER A 173 -4.31 1.64 3.59
CA SER A 173 -2.97 1.55 2.98
C SER A 173 -2.58 2.86 2.30
N LEU A 174 -3.52 3.51 1.60
CA LEU A 174 -3.31 4.81 0.95
C LEU A 174 -3.02 5.90 1.96
N ALA A 175 -3.84 6.00 3.01
CA ALA A 175 -3.56 6.96 4.07
C ALA A 175 -2.22 6.70 4.76
N ASN A 176 -1.87 5.43 4.99
CA ASN A 176 -0.62 5.06 5.64
C ASN A 176 0.62 5.36 4.78
N ARG A 177 0.56 5.14 3.47
CA ARG A 177 1.66 5.45 2.55
C ARG A 177 1.84 6.94 2.32
N LEU A 178 0.76 7.72 2.23
CA LEU A 178 0.83 9.19 2.18
C LEU A 178 1.46 9.77 3.46
N LEU A 179 1.09 9.24 4.63
CA LEU A 179 1.69 9.65 5.89
C LEU A 179 3.17 9.27 5.97
N TRP A 180 3.54 8.07 5.50
CA TRP A 180 4.93 7.63 5.44
C TRP A 180 5.79 8.55 4.57
N ILE A 181 5.39 8.81 3.32
CA ILE A 181 6.19 9.69 2.44
C ILE A 181 6.22 11.13 2.98
N GLY A 182 5.10 11.62 3.52
CA GLY A 182 5.03 12.95 4.13
C GLY A 182 6.05 13.12 5.27
N ARG A 183 6.21 12.10 6.11
CA ARG A 183 7.27 12.10 7.13
C ARG A 183 8.66 12.07 6.53
N ALA A 184 8.89 11.15 5.59
CA ALA A 184 10.19 10.98 4.96
C ALA A 184 10.70 12.27 4.29
N VAL A 185 9.81 13.11 3.77
CA VAL A 185 10.17 14.39 3.11
C VAL A 185 9.91 15.64 3.96
N GLY A 186 9.45 15.47 5.21
CA GLY A 186 9.14 16.58 6.12
C GLY A 186 7.89 17.42 5.75
N ASP A 187 6.97 16.88 4.95
CA ASP A 187 5.69 17.52 4.60
C ASP A 187 4.49 16.58 4.84
N VAL A 188 4.21 16.29 6.12
CA VAL A 188 3.07 15.48 6.54
C VAL A 188 1.74 16.12 6.11
N THR A 189 1.61 17.43 6.22
CA THR A 189 0.35 18.14 5.92
C THR A 189 0.02 18.09 4.43
N GLY A 190 0.97 18.44 3.55
CA GLY A 190 0.78 18.42 2.11
C GLY A 190 0.54 17.00 1.59
N ALA A 191 1.33 16.02 2.02
CA ALA A 191 1.16 14.63 1.60
C ALA A 191 -0.19 14.06 2.04
N THR A 192 -0.61 14.27 3.30
CA THR A 192 -1.88 13.73 3.80
C THR A 192 -3.11 14.46 3.26
N ALA A 193 -2.98 15.70 2.78
CA ALA A 193 -4.05 16.43 2.11
C ALA A 193 -4.51 15.77 0.79
N LEU A 194 -3.64 14.97 0.14
CA LEU A 194 -3.98 14.24 -1.08
C LEU A 194 -4.96 13.07 -0.85
N ALA A 195 -5.15 12.62 0.40
CA ALA A 195 -5.96 11.44 0.69
C ALA A 195 -7.44 11.60 0.26
N VAL A 196 -8.04 12.77 0.50
CA VAL A 196 -9.45 13.02 0.14
C VAL A 196 -9.64 13.18 -1.37
N PRO A 197 -8.84 14.00 -2.10
CA PRO A 197 -8.89 14.06 -3.56
C PRO A 197 -8.70 12.70 -4.23
N LEU A 198 -7.70 11.91 -3.80
CA LEU A 198 -7.46 10.57 -4.35
C LEU A 198 -8.64 9.63 -4.09
N ALA A 199 -9.20 9.62 -2.87
CA ALA A 199 -10.37 8.79 -2.57
C ALA A 199 -11.59 9.16 -3.43
N ARG A 200 -11.79 10.46 -3.71
CA ARG A 200 -12.84 10.91 -4.63
C ARG A 200 -12.59 10.46 -6.07
N ALA A 201 -11.34 10.54 -6.54
CA ALA A 201 -10.95 10.09 -7.87
C ALA A 201 -11.07 8.56 -8.05
N ILE A 202 -10.76 7.78 -7.01
CA ILE A 202 -10.98 6.32 -6.99
C ILE A 202 -12.47 6.00 -6.99
N GLY A 203 -13.27 6.75 -6.23
CA GLY A 203 -14.72 6.61 -6.17
C GLY A 203 -15.21 5.38 -5.37
N ALA A 204 -16.54 5.24 -5.29
CA ALA A 204 -17.14 4.13 -4.55
C ALA A 204 -16.75 2.75 -5.13
N PRO A 205 -16.56 1.71 -4.29
CA PRO A 205 -16.86 1.66 -2.85
C PRO A 205 -15.67 2.04 -1.93
N PHE A 206 -14.63 2.69 -2.46
CA PHE A 206 -13.46 3.11 -1.69
C PHE A 206 -13.84 4.16 -0.62
N PRO A 207 -13.65 3.88 0.68
CA PRO A 207 -14.01 4.83 1.72
C PRO A 207 -13.01 5.99 1.75
N VAL A 208 -13.46 7.16 2.26
CA VAL A 208 -12.57 8.31 2.45
C VAL A 208 -11.60 8.01 3.60
N PRO A 209 -10.27 8.05 3.38
CA PRO A 209 -9.29 7.84 4.43
C PRO A 209 -9.35 8.94 5.49
N ARG A 210 -8.93 8.62 6.72
CA ARG A 210 -8.96 9.55 7.85
C ARG A 210 -7.66 9.50 8.62
N TYR A 211 -7.35 10.62 9.26
CA TYR A 211 -6.24 10.76 10.17
C TYR A 211 -6.73 11.11 11.57
N VAL A 212 -5.86 10.94 12.56
CA VAL A 212 -6.04 11.40 13.94
C VAL A 212 -4.72 11.99 14.40
N ASP A 213 -4.78 13.17 15.00
CA ASP A 213 -3.61 13.84 15.56
C ASP A 213 -3.59 13.60 17.07
N VAL A 214 -2.42 13.26 17.60
CA VAL A 214 -2.21 13.01 19.02
C VAL A 214 -1.27 14.08 19.56
N ALA A 215 -1.67 14.69 20.67
CA ALA A 215 -0.87 15.71 21.33
C ALA A 215 0.52 15.17 21.68
N PRO A 216 1.57 16.01 21.60
CA PRO A 216 2.88 15.64 22.07
C PRO A 216 2.82 15.26 23.55
N ASP A 217 3.70 14.35 23.94
CA ASP A 217 3.89 13.98 25.34
C ASP A 217 4.22 15.26 26.13
N PRO A 218 3.51 15.60 27.22
CA PRO A 218 3.85 16.75 28.06
C PRO A 218 5.29 16.73 28.59
N ALA A 219 5.92 15.54 28.69
CA ALA A 219 7.32 15.38 29.03
C ALA A 219 8.29 15.74 27.89
N ARG A 220 7.78 15.96 26.66
CA ARG A 220 8.53 16.36 25.46
C ARG A 220 7.81 17.48 24.70
N PRO A 221 7.77 18.70 25.26
CA PRO A 221 7.03 19.83 24.71
C PRO A 221 7.56 20.32 23.34
N ASP A 222 8.77 19.91 22.95
CA ASP A 222 9.41 20.30 21.70
C ASP A 222 8.96 19.47 20.48
N HIS A 223 8.06 18.50 20.66
CA HIS A 223 7.51 17.69 19.55
C HIS A 223 6.18 18.28 19.05
N ASP A 224 5.98 18.30 17.73
CA ASP A 224 4.70 18.66 17.12
C ASP A 224 3.61 17.60 17.38
N LEU A 225 2.36 17.94 17.03
CA LEU A 225 1.26 16.98 16.97
C LEU A 225 1.65 15.79 16.09
N ALA A 226 1.53 14.57 16.61
CA ALA A 226 1.83 13.37 15.83
C ALA A 226 0.59 12.88 15.09
N ARG A 227 0.64 12.88 13.76
CA ARG A 227 -0.45 12.37 12.91
C ARG A 227 -0.41 10.86 12.72
N PHE A 228 -1.56 10.18 12.83
CA PHE A 228 -1.68 8.75 12.55
C PHE A 228 -2.85 8.43 11.63
N THR A 229 -2.74 7.36 10.85
CA THR A 229 -3.88 6.83 10.10
C THR A 229 -4.97 6.34 11.05
N ARG A 230 -6.18 6.88 10.91
CA ARG A 230 -7.36 6.42 11.63
C ARG A 230 -8.06 5.32 10.84
N ARG A 231 -7.59 4.09 11.06
CA ARG A 231 -8.05 2.90 10.33
C ARG A 231 -9.58 2.74 10.30
N CYS A 232 -10.10 2.41 9.14
CA CYS A 232 -11.48 2.01 8.91
C CYS A 232 -11.63 0.53 8.53
N SER A 233 -10.51 -0.18 8.35
CA SER A 233 -10.43 -1.60 8.02
C SER A 233 -9.92 -2.47 9.16
N CYS A 234 -10.18 -3.77 9.06
CA CYS A 234 -9.62 -4.77 9.97
C CYS A 234 -8.80 -5.79 9.16
N CYS A 235 -7.49 -5.85 9.41
CA CYS A 235 -6.57 -6.78 8.74
C CYS A 235 -6.63 -8.22 9.29
N LEU A 236 -7.41 -8.48 10.34
CA LEU A 236 -7.54 -9.78 11.02
C LEU A 236 -6.23 -10.35 11.61
N LEU A 237 -5.16 -9.55 11.69
CA LEU A 237 -3.89 -10.01 12.27
C LEU A 237 -4.03 -10.63 13.66
N TYR A 238 -4.93 -10.12 14.50
CA TYR A 238 -5.14 -10.65 15.85
C TYR A 238 -5.79 -12.03 15.89
N GLU A 239 -6.31 -12.53 14.77
CA GLU A 239 -6.85 -13.90 14.65
C GLU A 239 -5.71 -14.93 14.43
N ALA A 240 -4.52 -14.47 14.02
CA ALA A 240 -3.35 -15.34 13.91
C ALA A 240 -2.80 -15.70 15.31
N PRO A 241 -2.49 -16.98 15.58
CA PRO A 241 -1.86 -17.40 16.82
C PRO A 241 -0.66 -16.56 17.24
N GLY A 242 -0.68 -16.08 18.49
CA GLY A 242 0.41 -15.29 19.07
C GLY A 242 0.47 -13.82 18.63
N ALA A 243 -0.37 -13.38 17.69
CA ALA A 243 -0.42 -11.99 17.27
C ALA A 243 -1.39 -11.15 18.12
N ASP A 244 -1.03 -9.89 18.37
CA ASP A 244 -1.91 -8.91 19.04
C ASP A 244 -2.54 -7.96 17.99
N LYS A 245 -3.59 -7.25 18.41
CA LYS A 245 -4.18 -6.15 17.64
C LYS A 245 -3.14 -5.07 17.36
N CYS A 246 -3.09 -4.53 16.15
CA CYS A 246 -2.20 -3.41 15.85
C CYS A 246 -2.56 -2.14 16.66
N THR A 247 -1.63 -1.18 16.74
CA THR A 247 -1.80 0.12 17.44
C THR A 247 -3.09 0.84 17.07
N SER A 248 -3.41 0.89 15.77
CA SER A 248 -4.58 1.58 15.21
C SER A 248 -5.79 0.66 14.99
N CYS A 249 -5.79 -0.57 15.52
CA CYS A 249 -6.82 -1.57 15.23
C CYS A 249 -8.24 -1.08 15.60
N PRO A 250 -9.25 -1.18 14.71
CA PRO A 250 -10.62 -0.77 15.00
C PRO A 250 -11.30 -1.62 16.10
N LYS A 251 -10.76 -2.81 16.41
CA LYS A 251 -11.25 -3.72 17.46
C LYS A 251 -10.72 -3.39 18.87
N ARG A 252 -9.82 -2.41 19.01
CA ARG A 252 -9.44 -1.83 20.31
C ARG A 252 -10.49 -0.83 20.79
N THR A 253 -10.62 -0.66 22.10
CA THR A 253 -11.44 0.43 22.65
C THR A 253 -10.83 1.78 22.27
N PRO A 254 -11.62 2.87 22.23
CA PRO A 254 -11.07 4.21 21.96
C PRO A 254 -9.94 4.61 22.92
N ALA A 255 -10.06 4.27 24.20
CA ALA A 255 -9.05 4.59 25.23
C ALA A 255 -7.73 3.83 25.02
N ASP A 256 -7.78 2.51 24.81
CA ASP A 256 -6.59 1.70 24.53
C ASP A 256 -5.90 2.14 23.23
N ARG A 257 -6.68 2.49 22.20
CA ARG A 257 -6.12 3.05 20.96
C ARG A 257 -5.42 4.38 21.22
N LEU A 258 -6.02 5.31 21.96
CA LEU A 258 -5.40 6.60 22.28
C LEU A 258 -4.10 6.39 23.04
N GLN A 259 -4.10 5.59 24.10
CA GLN A 259 -2.90 5.29 24.90
C GLN A 259 -1.75 4.76 24.03
N ARG A 260 -2.04 3.83 23.10
CA ARG A 260 -1.03 3.26 22.21
C ARG A 260 -0.52 4.24 21.16
N LEU A 261 -1.39 5.11 20.64
CA LEU A 261 -0.97 6.16 19.72
C LEU A 261 -0.11 7.21 20.43
N THR A 262 -0.44 7.57 21.69
CA THR A 262 0.41 8.43 22.52
C THR A 262 1.78 7.79 22.78
N ALA A 263 1.82 6.51 23.13
CA ALA A 263 3.09 5.80 23.28
C ALA A 263 3.90 5.74 21.98
N ALA A 264 3.25 5.55 20.83
CA ALA A 264 3.92 5.58 19.53
C ALA A 264 4.44 6.99 19.17
N ALA A 265 3.68 8.04 19.50
CA ALA A 265 4.10 9.44 19.31
C ALA A 265 5.36 9.75 20.14
N ALA A 266 5.47 9.17 21.33
CA ALA A 266 6.67 9.28 22.17
C ALA A 266 7.93 8.59 21.59
N THR A 267 7.80 7.83 20.50
CA THR A 267 8.96 7.22 19.81
C THR A 267 9.32 7.90 18.49
N LEU A 268 8.51 8.84 18.01
CA LEU A 268 8.79 9.58 16.78
C LEU A 268 9.92 10.59 17.00
N SER A 269 10.71 10.82 15.96
CA SER A 269 11.77 11.84 15.97
C SER A 269 11.16 13.25 15.82
N PRO A 270 11.85 14.30 16.26
CA PRO A 270 11.45 15.67 15.97
C PRO A 270 11.30 15.88 14.45
N GLY A 271 10.16 16.42 13.99
CA GLY A 271 9.86 16.62 12.56
C GLY A 271 9.01 15.51 11.90
N ASP A 272 8.76 14.39 12.58
CA ASP A 272 7.87 13.30 12.09
C ASP A 272 6.37 13.54 12.40
N GLY A 273 6.05 14.69 12.98
CA GLY A 273 4.73 15.11 13.48
C GLY A 273 3.68 15.26 12.39
#